data_AF-A0A1G6K215-F1
#
_entry.id   AF-A0A1G6K215-F1
#
_cell.length_a   1.000
_cell.length_b   1.000
_cell.length_c   1.000
_cell.angle_alpha   90.00
_cell.angle_beta   90.00
_cell.angle_gamma   90.00
#
_symmetry.space_group_name_H-M   'P 1'
#
loop_
_entity.id
_entity.type
_entity.pdbx_description
1 polymer ?
#
loop_
_entity_poly.entity_id
_entity_poly.type
_entity_poly.pdbx_seq_one_letter_code
_entity_poly.pdbx_strand_id
1 'polypeptide(L)'
;AIADEADKVSKSIDNDATLDNATKAVQKDNVIKEATKATENIKAATDKQAVDDATKAGIEAIDAQHIAGSKTVDVLKDEALKAIADEAAKVSKDIDADATLDNATKTVQKDNVAKEATKAKEQINSATDKQGVNDATKAGVEAIDAQHVSGSKAVPVLKDDALKAIADEAAKISKDIDVDATLDNATKAIQKDNVIKEAAKATESIKAATDKQAVDDATKAGIQAIDAQHVSGSKTVDVLKDEALKAIADEAAKVSKAIDNDATLDNTTKAIQKNSVTKEATKATENIKAATDKQGVDDATKAGIEAIDAQHVAGSKTVDVLKDDALKAIADEAAKVSKDIDADTTLDNATKTIQKDNVAKEAKQATENIKAASDKQAVDDATAAGIKAIDAQHISGSKTVDVLKDDALKAIADEAAKVGKAIDADVTLDNATKATQKDNVAKEAVKVTENIKAATDKQAVDDATKAGIEAIDAQHISGSKTVDVLKDDALKAIADEAAKVSK
;
A
#
# COMPACT_ATOMS: atom_id res chain seq x y z
N ALA A 1 -109.43 -7.51 -56.97
CA ALA A 1 -109.21 -6.06 -56.93
C ALA A 1 -108.54 -5.64 -55.63
N ILE A 2 -109.25 -5.52 -54.49
CA ILE A 2 -108.66 -5.08 -53.21
C ILE A 2 -107.52 -6.00 -52.72
N ALA A 3 -107.74 -7.32 -52.74
CA ALA A 3 -106.71 -8.29 -52.34
C ALA A 3 -105.49 -8.24 -53.27
N ASP A 4 -105.71 -8.18 -54.59
CA ASP A 4 -104.63 -8.09 -55.58
C ASP A 4 -103.80 -6.80 -55.42
N GLU A 5 -104.46 -5.69 -55.10
CA GLU A 5 -103.80 -4.41 -54.85
C GLU A 5 -102.99 -4.44 -53.54
N ALA A 6 -103.56 -4.99 -52.46
CA ALA A 6 -102.85 -5.17 -51.20
C ALA A 6 -101.58 -6.04 -51.37
N ASP A 7 -101.66 -7.11 -52.17
CA ASP A 7 -100.51 -7.95 -52.50
C ASP A 7 -99.47 -7.19 -53.34
N LYS A 8 -99.92 -6.36 -54.30
CA LYS A 8 -99.05 -5.53 -55.14
C LYS A 8 -98.29 -4.49 -54.32
N VAL A 9 -98.98 -3.77 -53.44
CA VAL A 9 -98.37 -2.76 -52.57
C VAL A 9 -97.46 -3.41 -51.54
N SER A 10 -97.84 -4.53 -50.94
CA SER A 10 -96.97 -5.28 -50.01
C SER A 10 -95.66 -5.73 -50.66
N LYS A 11 -95.71 -6.21 -51.90
CA LYS A 11 -94.50 -6.54 -52.69
C LYS A 11 -93.67 -5.31 -53.01
N SER A 12 -94.31 -4.17 -53.26
CA SER A 12 -93.61 -2.90 -53.52
C SER A 12 -92.87 -2.42 -52.28
N ILE A 13 -93.48 -2.54 -51.09
CA ILE A 13 -92.85 -2.27 -49.79
C ILE A 13 -91.68 -3.23 -49.53
N ASP A 14 -91.86 -4.53 -49.77
CA ASP A 14 -90.81 -5.53 -49.56
C ASP A 14 -89.58 -5.27 -50.46
N ASN A 15 -89.82 -4.87 -51.70
CA ASN A 15 -88.78 -4.54 -52.68
C ASN A 15 -88.22 -3.12 -52.52
N ASP A 16 -88.79 -2.29 -51.65
CA ASP A 16 -88.30 -0.94 -51.43
C ASP A 16 -86.98 -0.98 -50.65
N ALA A 17 -85.88 -0.76 -51.37
CA ALA A 17 -84.54 -0.76 -50.80
C ALA A 17 -84.29 0.42 -49.83
N THR A 18 -85.13 1.46 -49.84
CA THR A 18 -85.00 2.64 -48.99
C THR A 18 -85.62 2.46 -47.60
N LEU A 19 -86.32 1.35 -47.37
CA LEU A 19 -86.95 1.02 -46.09
C LEU A 19 -86.14 -0.06 -45.36
N ASP A 20 -86.03 0.08 -44.04
CA ASP A 20 -85.51 -0.99 -43.19
C ASP A 20 -86.62 -1.99 -42.84
N ASN A 21 -86.24 -3.11 -42.24
CA ASN A 21 -87.18 -4.19 -41.96
C ASN A 21 -88.30 -3.76 -41.00
N ALA A 22 -88.00 -2.88 -40.05
CA ALA A 22 -88.98 -2.36 -39.10
C ALA A 22 -90.03 -1.49 -39.81
N THR A 23 -89.59 -0.60 -40.70
CA THR A 23 -90.48 0.29 -41.46
C THR A 23 -91.32 -0.50 -42.47
N LYS A 24 -90.73 -1.50 -43.13
CA LYS A 24 -91.46 -2.42 -44.03
C LYS A 24 -92.57 -3.16 -43.29
N ALA A 25 -92.28 -3.67 -42.09
CA ALA A 25 -93.29 -4.35 -41.28
C ALA A 25 -94.48 -3.44 -40.95
N VAL A 26 -94.22 -2.20 -40.53
CA VAL A 26 -95.27 -1.22 -40.22
C VAL A 26 -96.13 -0.88 -41.44
N GLN A 27 -95.52 -0.64 -42.60
CA GLN A 27 -96.28 -0.30 -43.80
C GLN A 27 -97.15 -1.47 -44.29
N LYS A 28 -96.63 -2.70 -44.25
CA LYS A 28 -97.41 -3.90 -44.61
C LYS A 28 -98.58 -4.14 -43.67
N ASP A 29 -98.40 -3.93 -42.36
CA ASP A 29 -99.51 -4.03 -41.41
C ASP A 29 -100.61 -3.00 -41.72
N ASN A 30 -100.25 -1.80 -42.18
CA ASN A 30 -101.23 -0.80 -42.60
C ASN A 30 -101.92 -1.15 -43.92
N VAL A 31 -101.21 -1.75 -44.88
CA VAL A 31 -101.81 -2.29 -46.11
C VAL A 31 -102.92 -3.30 -45.77
N ILE A 32 -102.65 -4.23 -44.83
CA ILE A 32 -103.63 -5.22 -44.38
C ILE A 32 -104.85 -4.54 -43.75
N LYS A 33 -104.64 -3.51 -42.92
CA LYS A 33 -105.73 -2.74 -42.29
C LYS A 33 -106.60 -2.02 -43.31
N GLU A 34 -106.02 -1.29 -44.27
CA GLU A 34 -106.80 -0.57 -45.28
C GLU A 34 -107.47 -1.53 -46.27
N ALA A 35 -106.87 -2.68 -46.61
CA ALA A 35 -107.52 -3.72 -47.41
C ALA A 35 -108.76 -4.32 -46.72
N THR A 36 -108.68 -4.52 -45.40
CA THR A 36 -109.80 -5.01 -44.59
C THR A 36 -110.95 -4.00 -44.59
N LYS A 37 -110.64 -2.74 -44.31
CA LYS A 37 -111.57 -1.62 -44.32
C LYS A 37 -112.22 -1.38 -45.70
N ALA A 38 -111.45 -1.47 -46.78
CA ALA A 38 -111.97 -1.38 -48.14
C ALA A 38 -112.96 -2.52 -48.46
N THR A 39 -112.65 -3.75 -48.03
CA THR A 39 -113.54 -4.92 -48.22
C THR A 39 -114.86 -4.75 -47.45
N GLU A 40 -114.81 -4.20 -46.24
CA GLU A 40 -116.00 -3.89 -45.45
C GLU A 40 -116.86 -2.80 -46.12
N ASN A 41 -116.22 -1.72 -46.61
CA ASN A 41 -116.92 -0.64 -47.32
C ASN A 41 -117.59 -1.14 -48.61
N ILE A 42 -116.96 -2.04 -49.37
CA ILE A 42 -117.54 -2.65 -50.57
C ILE A 42 -118.76 -3.52 -50.21
N LYS A 43 -118.70 -4.31 -49.14
CA LYS A 43 -119.83 -5.12 -48.66
C LYS A 43 -121.02 -4.27 -48.22
N ALA A 44 -120.77 -3.06 -47.74
CA ALA A 44 -121.78 -2.11 -47.30
C ALA A 44 -122.40 -1.27 -48.44
N ALA A 45 -121.85 -1.35 -49.67
CA ALA A 45 -122.35 -0.58 -50.81
C ALA A 45 -123.70 -1.12 -51.33
N THR A 46 -124.63 -0.21 -51.63
CA THR A 46 -126.04 -0.55 -51.96
C THR A 46 -126.38 -0.48 -53.45
N ASP A 47 -125.49 0.08 -54.27
CA ASP A 47 -125.64 0.17 -55.72
C ASP A 47 -124.29 0.06 -56.42
N LYS A 48 -124.31 -0.07 -57.75
CA LYS A 48 -123.10 -0.27 -58.55
C LYS A 48 -122.11 0.90 -58.43
N GLN A 49 -122.58 2.14 -58.36
CA GLN A 49 -121.69 3.31 -58.28
C GLN A 49 -120.99 3.36 -56.92
N ALA A 50 -121.70 3.07 -55.83
CA ALA A 50 -121.12 2.97 -54.49
C ALA A 50 -120.08 1.85 -54.38
N VAL A 51 -120.28 0.72 -55.08
CA VAL A 51 -119.28 -0.37 -55.18
C VAL A 51 -118.02 0.12 -55.92
N ASP A 52 -118.19 0.80 -57.05
CA ASP A 52 -117.09 1.32 -57.86
C ASP A 52 -116.29 2.39 -57.07
N ASP A 53 -116.98 3.31 -56.38
CA ASP A 53 -116.37 4.38 -55.56
C ASP A 53 -115.63 3.82 -54.33
N ALA A 54 -116.24 2.87 -53.60
CA ALA A 54 -115.60 2.22 -52.45
C ALA A 54 -114.39 1.38 -52.87
N THR A 55 -114.45 0.75 -54.05
CA THR A 55 -113.30 0.03 -54.63
C THR A 55 -112.18 1.00 -54.97
N LYS A 56 -112.47 2.12 -55.64
CA LYS A 56 -111.49 3.15 -55.98
C LYS A 56 -110.83 3.76 -54.74
N ALA A 57 -111.62 4.20 -53.77
CA ALA A 57 -111.11 4.78 -52.53
C ALA A 57 -110.28 3.77 -51.70
N GLY A 58 -110.68 2.50 -51.70
CA GLY A 58 -109.93 1.42 -51.07
C GLY A 58 -108.57 1.18 -51.72
N ILE A 59 -108.51 1.16 -53.06
CA ILE A 59 -107.26 1.07 -53.82
C ILE A 59 -106.35 2.26 -53.50
N GLU A 60 -106.87 3.49 -53.55
CA GLU A 60 -106.12 4.72 -53.24
C GLU A 60 -105.56 4.71 -51.80
N ALA A 61 -106.35 4.23 -50.82
CA ALA A 61 -105.92 4.15 -49.43
C ALA A 61 -104.83 3.07 -49.19
N ILE A 62 -104.90 1.95 -49.92
CA ILE A 62 -103.89 0.89 -49.90
C ILE A 62 -102.59 1.37 -50.55
N ASP A 63 -102.67 1.98 -51.74
CA ASP A 63 -101.52 2.56 -52.45
C ASP A 63 -100.77 3.59 -51.58
N ALA A 64 -101.51 4.41 -50.83
CA ALA A 64 -100.94 5.42 -49.95
C ALA A 64 -100.12 4.86 -48.78
N GLN A 65 -100.19 3.55 -48.48
CA GLN A 65 -99.41 2.96 -47.40
C GLN A 65 -97.95 2.71 -47.77
N HIS A 66 -97.62 2.63 -49.06
CA HIS A 66 -96.23 2.58 -49.49
C HIS A 66 -95.64 4.00 -49.48
N ILE A 67 -94.89 4.28 -48.42
CA ILE A 67 -94.18 5.55 -48.25
C ILE A 67 -92.70 5.24 -48.38
N ALA A 68 -92.10 5.59 -49.52
CA ALA A 68 -90.67 5.42 -49.73
C ALA A 68 -89.86 6.18 -48.67
N GLY A 69 -88.67 5.68 -48.37
CA GLY A 69 -87.74 6.33 -47.46
C GLY A 69 -87.36 7.73 -47.94
N SER A 70 -87.11 8.65 -47.01
CA SER A 70 -86.75 10.04 -47.31
C SER A 70 -85.36 10.20 -47.94
N LYS A 71 -84.56 9.13 -48.00
CA LYS A 71 -83.20 9.08 -48.54
C LYS A 71 -83.06 7.87 -49.44
N THR A 72 -82.30 8.02 -50.53
CA THR A 72 -81.88 6.90 -51.36
C THR A 72 -80.84 6.04 -50.63
N VAL A 73 -80.65 4.80 -51.09
CA VAL A 73 -79.61 3.91 -50.55
C VAL A 73 -78.22 4.53 -50.69
N ASP A 74 -77.94 5.23 -51.78
CA ASP A 74 -76.64 5.89 -51.99
C ASP A 74 -76.38 6.99 -50.95
N VAL A 75 -77.39 7.83 -50.64
CA VAL A 75 -77.26 8.85 -49.59
C VAL A 75 -77.04 8.19 -48.22
N LEU A 76 -77.71 7.07 -47.94
CA LEU A 76 -77.51 6.32 -46.71
C LEU A 76 -76.10 5.72 -46.63
N LYS A 77 -75.55 5.23 -47.75
CA LYS A 77 -74.17 4.74 -47.84
C LYS A 77 -73.18 5.86 -47.57
N ASP A 78 -73.34 7.03 -48.18
CA ASP A 78 -72.45 8.17 -47.96
C ASP A 78 -72.41 8.58 -46.48
N GLU A 79 -73.57 8.65 -45.83
CA GLU A 79 -73.67 8.93 -44.39
C GLU A 79 -72.99 7.84 -43.54
N ALA A 80 -73.19 6.58 -43.87
CA ALA A 80 -72.57 5.43 -43.20
C ALA A 80 -71.04 5.41 -43.38
N LEU A 81 -70.54 5.65 -44.60
CA LEU A 81 -69.12 5.75 -44.90
C LEU A 81 -68.47 6.89 -44.12
N LYS A 82 -69.16 8.03 -43.99
CA LYS A 82 -68.73 9.14 -43.15
C LYS A 82 -68.68 8.74 -41.68
N ALA A 83 -69.72 8.08 -41.16
CA ALA A 83 -69.76 7.62 -39.77
C ALA A 83 -68.60 6.67 -39.46
N ILE A 84 -68.26 5.73 -40.36
CA ILE A 84 -67.10 4.84 -40.22
C ILE A 84 -65.78 5.63 -40.23
N ALA A 85 -65.65 6.64 -41.10
CA ALA A 85 -64.44 7.45 -41.15
C ALA A 85 -64.27 8.31 -39.88
N ASP A 86 -65.36 8.89 -39.38
CA ASP A 86 -65.37 9.67 -38.13
C ASP A 86 -65.03 8.78 -36.93
N GLU A 87 -65.60 7.57 -36.84
CA GLU A 87 -65.32 6.64 -35.74
C GLU A 87 -63.87 6.14 -35.78
N ALA A 88 -63.35 5.76 -36.95
CA ALA A 88 -61.95 5.38 -37.10
C ALA A 88 -60.99 6.50 -36.67
N ALA A 89 -61.32 7.76 -36.99
CA ALA A 89 -60.54 8.92 -36.55
C ALA A 89 -60.63 9.14 -35.04
N LYS A 90 -61.82 8.96 -34.44
CA LYS A 90 -62.04 9.04 -33.00
C LYS A 90 -61.23 7.98 -32.26
N VAL A 91 -61.38 6.71 -32.60
CA VAL A 91 -60.66 5.61 -31.94
C VAL A 91 -59.14 5.73 -32.12
N SER A 92 -58.67 6.16 -33.30
CA SER A 92 -57.23 6.42 -33.49
C SER A 92 -56.70 7.51 -32.55
N LYS A 93 -57.50 8.55 -32.32
CA LYS A 93 -57.16 9.63 -31.37
C LYS A 93 -57.20 9.15 -29.92
N ASP A 94 -58.16 8.30 -29.57
CA ASP A 94 -58.26 7.69 -28.24
C ASP A 94 -57.02 6.80 -27.97
N ILE A 95 -56.56 6.01 -28.95
CA ILE A 95 -55.32 5.23 -28.88
C ILE A 95 -54.09 6.14 -28.71
N ASP A 96 -53.98 7.23 -29.47
CA ASP A 96 -52.86 8.16 -29.35
C ASP A 96 -52.80 8.85 -27.98
N ALA A 97 -53.96 9.17 -27.41
CA ALA A 97 -54.09 9.78 -26.08
C ALA A 97 -53.91 8.77 -24.92
N ASP A 98 -53.96 7.47 -25.19
CA ASP A 98 -53.83 6.45 -24.15
C ASP A 98 -52.40 6.43 -23.59
N ALA A 99 -52.25 6.92 -22.35
CA ALA A 99 -50.96 7.00 -21.67
C ALA A 99 -50.45 5.63 -21.18
N THR A 100 -51.26 4.57 -21.23
CA THR A 100 -50.89 3.22 -20.79
C THR A 100 -50.21 2.39 -21.89
N LEU A 101 -50.22 2.89 -23.12
CA LEU A 101 -49.63 2.23 -24.28
C LEU A 101 -48.29 2.85 -24.66
N ASP A 102 -47.35 2.02 -25.07
CA ASP A 102 -46.12 2.47 -25.73
C ASP A 102 -46.35 2.73 -27.23
N ASN A 103 -45.38 3.35 -27.87
CA ASN A 103 -45.50 3.78 -29.27
C ASN A 103 -45.66 2.59 -30.24
N ALA A 104 -45.05 1.45 -29.93
CA ALA A 104 -45.15 0.25 -30.75
C ALA A 104 -46.57 -0.31 -30.70
N THR A 105 -47.17 -0.40 -29.51
CA THR A 105 -48.53 -0.90 -29.33
C THR A 105 -49.56 0.04 -29.94
N LYS A 106 -49.39 1.36 -29.78
CA LYS A 106 -50.26 2.37 -30.44
C LYS A 106 -50.27 2.21 -31.95
N THR A 107 -49.10 2.00 -32.55
CA THR A 107 -48.96 1.81 -34.00
C THR A 107 -49.77 0.59 -34.46
N VAL A 108 -49.63 -0.55 -33.77
CA VAL A 108 -50.35 -1.78 -34.11
C VAL A 108 -51.87 -1.61 -34.00
N GLN A 109 -52.37 -0.96 -32.93
CA GLN A 109 -53.81 -0.76 -32.77
C GLN A 109 -54.39 0.17 -33.85
N LYS A 110 -53.70 1.26 -34.19
CA LYS A 110 -54.14 2.17 -35.27
C LYS A 110 -54.16 1.50 -36.65
N ASP A 111 -53.17 0.64 -36.93
CA ASP A 111 -53.16 -0.15 -38.17
C ASP A 111 -54.38 -1.09 -38.24
N ASN A 112 -54.80 -1.66 -37.11
CA ASN A 112 -55.99 -2.50 -37.05
C ASN A 112 -57.29 -1.68 -37.18
N VAL A 113 -57.37 -0.47 -36.60
CA VAL A 113 -58.47 0.46 -36.84
C VAL A 113 -58.63 0.75 -38.34
N ALA A 114 -57.53 1.03 -39.03
CA ALA A 114 -57.56 1.28 -40.48
C ALA A 114 -58.04 0.07 -41.29
N LYS A 115 -57.66 -1.15 -40.88
CA LYS A 115 -58.13 -2.40 -41.51
C LYS A 115 -59.62 -2.62 -41.32
N GLU A 116 -60.13 -2.52 -40.09
CA GLU A 116 -61.55 -2.72 -39.81
C GLU A 116 -62.41 -1.62 -40.45
N ALA A 117 -61.93 -0.38 -40.49
CA ALA A 117 -62.59 0.71 -41.23
C ALA A 117 -62.68 0.42 -42.74
N THR A 118 -61.63 -0.13 -43.34
CA THR A 118 -61.64 -0.52 -44.76
C THR A 118 -62.67 -1.60 -45.01
N LYS A 119 -62.68 -2.64 -44.18
CA LYS A 119 -63.63 -3.75 -44.26
C LYS A 119 -65.09 -3.29 -44.07
N ALA A 120 -65.35 -2.39 -43.11
CA ALA A 120 -66.69 -1.82 -42.91
C ALA A 120 -67.16 -1.03 -44.13
N LYS A 121 -66.28 -0.21 -44.74
CA LYS A 121 -66.59 0.53 -45.98
C LYS A 121 -66.93 -0.40 -47.15
N GLU A 122 -66.20 -1.50 -47.30
CA GLU A 122 -66.50 -2.52 -48.32
C GLU A 122 -67.87 -3.16 -48.12
N GLN A 123 -68.25 -3.48 -46.87
CA GLN A 123 -69.56 -4.03 -46.54
C GLN A 123 -70.70 -3.02 -46.80
N ILE A 124 -70.51 -1.74 -46.42
CA ILE A 124 -71.46 -0.66 -46.70
C ILE A 124 -71.64 -0.47 -48.21
N ASN A 125 -70.55 -0.44 -48.98
CA ASN A 125 -70.62 -0.30 -50.44
C ASN A 125 -71.36 -1.48 -51.11
N SER A 126 -71.23 -2.68 -50.55
CA SER A 126 -71.88 -3.90 -51.04
C SER A 126 -73.34 -4.03 -50.63
N ALA A 127 -73.83 -3.25 -49.66
CA ALA A 127 -75.22 -3.31 -49.23
C ALA A 127 -76.18 -2.84 -50.33
N THR A 128 -77.31 -3.53 -50.50
CA THR A 128 -78.30 -3.23 -51.55
C THR A 128 -79.52 -2.48 -51.04
N ASP A 129 -79.71 -2.40 -49.73
CA ASP A 129 -80.84 -1.75 -49.08
C ASP A 129 -80.43 -1.05 -47.77
N LYS A 130 -81.37 -0.30 -47.19
CA LYS A 130 -81.18 0.45 -45.95
C LYS A 130 -80.83 -0.45 -44.76
N GLN A 131 -81.41 -1.64 -44.66
CA GLN A 131 -81.12 -2.56 -43.55
C GLN A 131 -79.67 -3.03 -43.60
N GLY A 132 -79.19 -3.44 -44.77
CA GLY A 132 -77.80 -3.86 -44.96
C GLY A 132 -76.80 -2.74 -44.66
N VAL A 133 -77.11 -1.49 -45.04
CA VAL A 133 -76.27 -0.33 -44.68
C VAL A 133 -76.24 -0.13 -43.16
N ASN A 134 -77.38 -0.18 -42.48
CA ASN A 134 -77.45 -0.03 -41.03
C ASN A 134 -76.66 -1.12 -40.29
N ASP A 135 -76.82 -2.38 -40.68
CA ASP A 135 -76.16 -3.53 -40.04
C ASP A 135 -74.64 -3.50 -40.27
N ALA A 136 -74.21 -3.20 -41.51
CA ALA A 136 -72.79 -3.05 -41.83
C ALA A 136 -72.14 -1.89 -41.08
N THR A 137 -72.85 -0.77 -40.92
CA THR A 137 -72.38 0.39 -40.14
C THR A 137 -72.21 0.01 -38.68
N LYS A 138 -73.22 -0.61 -38.07
CA LYS A 138 -73.19 -1.01 -36.67
C LYS A 138 -72.05 -1.99 -36.39
N ALA A 139 -71.94 -3.06 -37.19
CA ALA A 139 -70.87 -4.04 -37.04
C ALA A 139 -69.48 -3.43 -37.27
N GLY A 140 -69.37 -2.49 -38.22
CA GLY A 140 -68.13 -1.76 -38.49
C GLY A 140 -67.68 -0.89 -37.32
N VAL A 141 -68.60 -0.12 -36.73
CA VAL A 141 -68.34 0.68 -35.52
C VAL A 141 -67.88 -0.21 -34.36
N GLU A 142 -68.62 -1.29 -34.07
CA GLU A 142 -68.26 -2.23 -33.00
C GLU A 142 -66.87 -2.85 -33.21
N ALA A 143 -66.52 -3.21 -34.45
CA ALA A 143 -65.21 -3.77 -34.77
C ALA A 143 -64.06 -2.76 -34.66
N ILE A 144 -64.31 -1.49 -35.00
CA ILE A 144 -63.34 -0.39 -34.87
C ILE A 144 -63.12 -0.05 -33.39
N ASP A 145 -64.18 0.10 -32.61
CA ASP A 145 -64.12 0.39 -31.17
C ASP A 145 -63.33 -0.70 -30.42
N ALA A 146 -63.50 -1.96 -30.82
CA ALA A 146 -62.79 -3.10 -30.20
C ALA A 146 -61.26 -3.08 -30.42
N GLN A 147 -60.73 -2.25 -31.32
CA GLN A 147 -59.28 -2.18 -31.55
C GLN A 147 -58.54 -1.37 -30.50
N HIS A 148 -59.22 -0.48 -29.77
CA HIS A 148 -58.60 0.23 -28.65
C HIS A 148 -58.63 -0.65 -27.41
N VAL A 149 -57.44 -1.14 -27.02
CA VAL A 149 -57.24 -1.95 -25.82
C VAL A 149 -56.17 -1.28 -24.97
N SER A 150 -56.56 -0.66 -23.85
CA SER A 150 -55.61 -0.06 -22.92
C SER A 150 -54.64 -1.08 -22.32
N GLY A 151 -53.48 -0.59 -21.88
CA GLY A 151 -52.48 -1.38 -21.18
C GLY A 151 -53.01 -1.98 -19.88
N SER A 152 -52.47 -3.13 -19.49
CA SER A 152 -52.89 -3.86 -18.29
C SER A 152 -52.55 -3.17 -16.96
N LYS A 153 -51.68 -2.16 -16.99
CA LYS A 153 -51.24 -1.37 -15.83
C LYS A 153 -51.46 0.10 -16.08
N ALA A 154 -52.00 0.79 -15.08
CA ALA A 154 -52.05 2.24 -15.08
C ALA A 154 -50.64 2.85 -14.92
N VAL A 155 -50.42 4.06 -15.43
CA VAL A 155 -49.14 4.77 -15.37
C VAL A 155 -48.54 4.85 -13.95
N PRO A 156 -49.31 5.10 -12.86
CA PRO A 156 -48.76 5.08 -11.51
C PRO A 156 -48.12 3.74 -11.13
N VAL A 157 -48.72 2.61 -11.51
CA VAL A 157 -48.18 1.28 -11.22
C VAL A 157 -46.91 1.02 -12.02
N LEU A 158 -46.86 1.46 -13.29
CA LEU A 158 -45.65 1.39 -14.10
C LEU A 158 -44.50 2.20 -13.47
N LYS A 159 -44.79 3.38 -12.92
CA LYS A 159 -43.80 4.18 -12.18
C LYS A 159 -43.31 3.48 -10.94
N ASP A 160 -44.18 2.88 -10.14
CA ASP A 160 -43.79 2.17 -8.93
C ASP A 160 -42.86 0.99 -9.26
N ASP A 161 -43.19 0.21 -10.29
CA ASP A 161 -42.34 -0.88 -10.79
C ASP A 161 -40.97 -0.36 -11.26
N ALA A 162 -40.96 0.73 -12.03
CA ALA A 162 -39.74 1.37 -12.52
C ALA A 162 -38.85 1.93 -11.40
N LEU A 163 -39.45 2.60 -10.41
CA LEU A 163 -38.75 3.10 -9.22
C LEU A 163 -38.13 1.95 -8.43
N LYS A 164 -38.84 0.82 -8.31
CA LYS A 164 -38.30 -0.39 -7.69
C LYS A 164 -37.11 -0.92 -8.48
N ALA A 165 -37.20 -0.99 -9.81
CA ALA A 165 -36.09 -1.44 -10.66
C ALA A 165 -34.84 -0.55 -10.50
N ILE A 166 -35.00 0.77 -10.42
CA ILE A 166 -33.90 1.70 -10.15
C ILE A 166 -33.29 1.46 -8.77
N ALA A 167 -34.11 1.27 -7.73
CA ALA A 167 -33.62 1.00 -6.38
C ALA A 167 -32.87 -0.33 -6.29
N ASP A 168 -33.39 -1.38 -6.94
CA ASP A 168 -32.78 -2.71 -6.99
C ASP A 168 -31.42 -2.64 -7.72
N GLU A 169 -31.32 -1.94 -8.86
CA GLU A 169 -30.07 -1.81 -9.61
C GLU A 169 -29.05 -0.97 -8.84
N ALA A 170 -29.46 0.14 -8.22
CA ALA A 170 -28.57 0.95 -7.38
C ALA A 170 -27.99 0.14 -6.21
N ALA A 171 -28.79 -0.74 -5.59
CA ALA A 171 -28.34 -1.64 -4.54
C ALA A 171 -27.37 -2.70 -5.07
N LYS A 172 -27.66 -3.28 -6.25
CA LYS A 172 -26.77 -4.24 -6.92
C LYS A 172 -25.41 -3.62 -7.23
N ILE A 173 -25.37 -2.49 -7.92
CA ILE A 173 -24.11 -1.83 -8.30
C ILE A 173 -23.33 -1.35 -7.08
N SER A 174 -24.01 -0.84 -6.03
CA SER A 174 -23.33 -0.49 -4.78
C SER A 174 -22.63 -1.69 -4.14
N LYS A 175 -23.27 -2.87 -4.20
CA LYS A 175 -22.67 -4.12 -3.71
C LYS A 175 -21.51 -4.59 -4.58
N ASP A 176 -21.62 -4.48 -5.90
CA ASP A 176 -20.55 -4.82 -6.84
C ASP A 176 -19.31 -3.96 -6.60
N ILE A 177 -19.49 -2.66 -6.33
CA ILE A 177 -18.41 -1.72 -5.93
C ILE A 177 -17.79 -2.12 -4.59
N ASP A 178 -18.59 -2.46 -3.58
CA ASP A 178 -18.09 -2.82 -2.25
C ASP A 178 -17.19 -4.06 -2.28
N VAL A 179 -17.52 -5.06 -3.09
CA VAL A 179 -16.75 -6.30 -3.22
C VAL A 179 -15.63 -6.23 -4.25
N ASP A 180 -15.51 -5.14 -5.00
CA ASP A 180 -14.43 -4.98 -5.98
C ASP A 180 -13.08 -4.85 -5.25
N ALA A 181 -12.26 -5.90 -5.34
CA ALA A 181 -10.96 -5.98 -4.69
C ALA A 181 -9.90 -5.07 -5.35
N THR A 182 -10.16 -4.54 -6.55
CA THR A 182 -9.22 -3.68 -7.29
C THR A 182 -9.33 -2.21 -6.90
N LEU A 183 -10.34 -1.83 -6.12
CA LEU A 183 -10.59 -0.47 -5.67
C LEU A 183 -10.16 -0.29 -4.21
N ASP A 184 -9.61 0.89 -3.91
CA ASP A 184 -9.41 1.33 -2.53
C ASP A 184 -10.70 1.94 -1.95
N ASN A 185 -10.69 2.16 -0.63
CA ASN A 185 -11.89 2.62 0.08
C ASN A 185 -12.35 4.01 -0.37
N ALA A 186 -11.42 4.89 -0.72
CA ALA A 186 -11.73 6.23 -1.19
C ALA A 186 -12.45 6.19 -2.55
N THR A 187 -11.95 5.36 -3.48
CA THR A 187 -12.55 5.20 -4.81
C THR A 187 -13.93 4.54 -4.71
N LYS A 188 -14.09 3.52 -3.85
CA LYS A 188 -15.40 2.90 -3.58
C LYS A 188 -16.42 3.91 -3.07
N ALA A 189 -16.05 4.78 -2.14
CA ALA A 189 -16.94 5.81 -1.62
C ALA A 189 -17.43 6.76 -2.72
N ILE A 190 -16.52 7.23 -3.58
CA ILE A 190 -16.85 8.13 -4.70
C ILE A 190 -17.83 7.46 -5.68
N GLN A 191 -17.57 6.20 -6.07
CA GLN A 191 -18.45 5.50 -7.01
C GLN A 191 -19.85 5.28 -6.43
N LYS A 192 -19.96 4.88 -5.15
CA LYS A 192 -21.26 4.71 -4.47
C LYS A 192 -22.03 6.03 -4.35
N ASP A 193 -21.36 7.13 -4.06
CA ASP A 193 -22.00 8.45 -4.05
C ASP A 193 -22.56 8.82 -5.42
N ASN A 194 -21.88 8.43 -6.50
CA ASN A 194 -22.39 8.66 -7.85
C ASN A 194 -23.55 7.73 -8.20
N VAL A 195 -23.56 6.46 -7.75
CA VAL A 195 -24.72 5.57 -7.86
C VAL A 195 -25.96 6.21 -7.25
N ILE A 196 -25.83 6.78 -6.04
CA ILE A 196 -26.93 7.47 -5.34
C ILE A 196 -27.42 8.67 -6.17
N LYS A 197 -26.51 9.46 -6.75
CA LYS A 197 -26.86 10.62 -7.58
C LYS A 197 -27.61 10.21 -8.86
N GLU A 198 -27.13 9.20 -9.57
CA GLU A 198 -27.79 8.74 -10.81
C GLU A 198 -29.14 8.07 -10.52
N ALA A 199 -29.26 7.31 -9.43
CA ALA A 199 -30.54 6.77 -8.97
C ALA A 199 -31.56 7.86 -8.63
N ALA A 200 -31.12 8.96 -8.00
CA ALA A 200 -31.98 10.12 -7.73
C ALA A 200 -32.45 10.80 -9.02
N LYS A 201 -31.57 11.03 -10.01
CA LYS A 201 -31.93 11.59 -11.31
C LYS A 201 -32.91 10.70 -12.09
N ALA A 202 -32.70 9.39 -12.08
CA ALA A 202 -33.60 8.42 -12.70
C ALA A 202 -34.97 8.45 -12.03
N THR A 203 -35.00 8.49 -10.70
CA THR A 203 -36.23 8.62 -9.89
C THR A 203 -37.02 9.87 -10.26
N GLU A 204 -36.35 11.03 -10.38
CA GLU A 204 -36.99 12.29 -10.81
C GLU A 204 -37.56 12.17 -12.22
N SER A 205 -36.81 11.58 -13.15
CA SER A 205 -37.24 11.37 -14.54
C SER A 205 -38.47 10.46 -14.63
N ILE A 206 -38.50 9.35 -13.89
CA ILE A 206 -39.66 8.44 -13.80
C ILE A 206 -40.87 9.15 -13.18
N LYS A 207 -40.67 9.95 -12.12
CA LYS A 207 -41.76 10.74 -11.51
C LYS A 207 -42.36 11.74 -12.50
N ALA A 208 -41.53 12.36 -13.35
CA ALA A 208 -41.94 13.33 -14.36
C ALA A 208 -42.63 12.71 -15.59
N ALA A 209 -42.38 11.43 -15.89
CA ALA A 209 -42.97 10.74 -17.04
C ALA A 209 -44.51 10.76 -17.02
N THR A 210 -45.16 11.01 -18.16
CA THR A 210 -46.63 11.13 -18.24
C THR A 210 -47.33 9.91 -18.84
N ASP A 211 -46.57 9.02 -19.46
CA ASP A 211 -47.06 7.83 -20.15
C ASP A 211 -46.07 6.66 -20.03
N LYS A 212 -46.49 5.48 -20.50
CA LYS A 212 -45.70 4.25 -20.47
C LYS A 212 -44.36 4.39 -21.19
N GLN A 213 -44.33 4.99 -22.38
CA GLN A 213 -43.09 5.10 -23.17
C GLN A 213 -42.04 5.94 -22.42
N ALA A 214 -42.44 7.07 -21.85
CA ALA A 214 -41.55 7.92 -21.07
C ALA A 214 -41.04 7.23 -19.79
N VAL A 215 -41.87 6.40 -19.13
CA VAL A 215 -41.44 5.58 -17.99
C VAL A 215 -40.40 4.54 -18.42
N ASP A 216 -40.64 3.82 -19.52
CA ASP A 216 -39.73 2.80 -20.03
C ASP A 216 -38.38 3.40 -20.43
N ASP A 217 -38.38 4.54 -21.13
CA ASP A 217 -37.16 5.23 -21.56
C ASP A 217 -36.36 5.79 -20.37
N ALA A 218 -37.03 6.41 -19.39
CA ALA A 218 -36.39 6.92 -18.18
C ALA A 218 -35.79 5.80 -17.33
N THR A 219 -36.48 4.66 -17.23
CA THR A 219 -35.98 3.47 -16.51
C THR A 219 -34.72 2.92 -17.18
N LYS A 220 -34.77 2.74 -18.51
CA LYS A 220 -33.63 2.22 -19.28
C LYS A 220 -32.41 3.13 -19.18
N ALA A 221 -32.60 4.44 -19.34
CA ALA A 221 -31.53 5.42 -19.23
C ALA A 221 -30.95 5.46 -17.80
N GLY A 222 -31.82 5.39 -16.78
CA GLY A 222 -31.42 5.35 -15.37
C GLY A 222 -30.57 4.13 -15.03
N ILE A 223 -31.00 2.92 -15.44
CA ILE A 223 -30.23 1.68 -15.25
C ILE A 223 -28.86 1.81 -15.91
N GLN A 224 -28.80 2.23 -17.17
CA GLN A 224 -27.52 2.41 -17.88
C GLN A 224 -26.57 3.40 -17.19
N ALA A 225 -27.11 4.51 -16.66
CA ALA A 225 -26.31 5.51 -15.94
C ALA A 225 -25.79 4.98 -14.60
N ILE A 226 -26.58 4.17 -13.88
CA ILE A 226 -26.20 3.52 -12.63
C ILE A 226 -25.12 2.46 -12.88
N ASP A 227 -25.32 1.58 -13.86
CA ASP A 227 -24.35 0.55 -14.24
C ASP A 227 -22.97 1.14 -14.57
N ALA A 228 -22.96 2.28 -15.25
CA ALA A 228 -21.73 2.98 -15.65
C ALA A 228 -20.91 3.53 -14.47
N GLN A 229 -21.46 3.57 -13.24
CA GLN A 229 -20.73 4.08 -12.08
C GLN A 229 -19.73 3.08 -11.50
N HIS A 230 -19.91 1.78 -11.75
CA HIS A 230 -18.92 0.79 -11.34
C HIS A 230 -17.80 0.71 -12.39
N VAL A 231 -16.63 1.20 -12.01
CA VAL A 231 -15.42 1.15 -12.84
C VAL A 231 -14.32 0.48 -12.03
N SER A 232 -13.96 -0.75 -12.39
CA SER A 232 -12.88 -1.48 -11.74
C SER A 232 -11.52 -0.79 -11.92
N GLY A 233 -10.61 -1.06 -10.98
CA GLY A 233 -9.25 -0.58 -11.02
C GLY A 233 -8.49 -1.08 -12.26
N SER A 234 -7.55 -0.27 -12.75
CA SER A 234 -6.75 -0.59 -13.95
C SER A 234 -5.81 -1.79 -13.79
N LYS A 235 -5.58 -2.25 -12.56
CA LYS A 235 -4.67 -3.33 -12.21
C LYS A 235 -5.37 -4.38 -11.36
N THR A 236 -5.02 -5.64 -11.57
CA THR A 236 -5.44 -6.72 -10.68
C THR A 236 -4.70 -6.63 -9.34
N VAL A 237 -5.27 -7.25 -8.30
CA VAL A 237 -4.63 -7.34 -6.98
C VAL A 237 -3.25 -8.01 -7.07
N ASP A 238 -3.08 -9.01 -7.93
CA ASP A 238 -1.80 -9.69 -8.11
C ASP A 238 -0.72 -8.77 -8.70
N VAL A 239 -1.06 -7.93 -9.68
CA VAL A 239 -0.11 -6.94 -10.22
C VAL A 239 0.27 -5.91 -9.17
N LEU A 240 -0.68 -5.46 -8.35
CA LEU A 240 -0.40 -4.55 -7.24
C LEU A 240 0.53 -5.21 -6.19
N LYS A 241 0.32 -6.49 -5.89
CA LYS A 241 1.21 -7.27 -5.00
C LYS A 241 2.62 -7.33 -5.56
N ASP A 242 2.79 -7.63 -6.84
CA ASP A 242 4.12 -7.72 -7.45
C ASP A 242 4.88 -6.38 -7.37
N GLU A 243 4.20 -5.26 -7.64
CA GLU A 243 4.76 -3.92 -7.50
C GLU A 243 5.13 -3.60 -6.05
N ALA A 244 4.26 -3.93 -5.10
CA ALA A 244 4.49 -3.75 -3.67
C ALA A 244 5.66 -4.60 -3.15
N LEU A 245 5.75 -5.87 -3.56
CA LEU A 245 6.86 -6.75 -3.21
C LEU A 245 8.19 -6.21 -3.73
N LYS A 246 8.20 -5.66 -4.95
CA LYS A 246 9.37 -4.99 -5.50
C LYS A 246 9.74 -3.77 -4.66
N ALA A 247 8.77 -2.94 -4.27
CA ALA A 247 9.03 -1.76 -3.44
C ALA A 247 9.64 -2.14 -2.08
N ILE A 248 9.15 -3.20 -1.43
CA ILE A 248 9.73 -3.73 -0.19
C ILE A 248 11.17 -4.20 -0.39
N ALA A 249 11.46 -4.93 -1.47
CA ALA A 249 12.80 -5.40 -1.76
C ALA A 249 13.77 -4.24 -2.04
N ASP A 250 13.34 -3.25 -2.82
CA ASP A 250 14.11 -2.05 -3.12
C ASP A 250 14.41 -1.24 -1.83
N GLU A 251 13.42 -1.07 -0.95
CA GLU A 251 13.60 -0.34 0.31
C GLU A 251 14.51 -1.10 1.28
N ALA A 252 14.35 -2.42 1.41
CA ALA A 252 15.25 -3.25 2.22
C ALA A 252 16.71 -3.13 1.75
N ALA A 253 16.95 -3.10 0.43
CA ALA A 253 18.28 -2.90 -0.13
C ALA A 253 18.81 -1.48 0.14
N LYS A 254 17.96 -0.45 0.02
CA LYS A 254 18.29 0.95 0.33
C LYS A 254 18.72 1.12 1.79
N VAL A 255 17.93 0.63 2.73
CA VAL A 255 18.24 0.73 4.17
C VAL A 255 19.47 -0.10 4.53
N SER A 256 19.61 -1.31 3.99
CA SER A 256 20.82 -2.13 4.23
C SER A 256 22.09 -1.42 3.77
N LYS A 257 22.04 -0.73 2.63
CA LYS A 257 23.15 0.08 2.12
C LYS A 257 23.43 1.30 3.00
N ALA A 258 22.39 1.93 3.54
CA ALA A 258 22.55 3.03 4.50
C ALA A 258 23.27 2.57 5.77
N ILE A 259 22.90 1.40 6.31
CA ILE A 259 23.57 0.78 7.46
C ILE A 259 25.03 0.44 7.15
N ASP A 260 25.33 -0.15 5.98
CA ASP A 260 26.70 -0.49 5.60
C ASP A 260 27.60 0.75 5.52
N ASN A 261 27.06 1.86 5.01
CA ASN A 261 27.77 3.13 4.86
C ASN A 261 27.83 3.95 6.14
N ASP A 262 27.16 3.54 7.21
CA ASP A 262 27.18 4.27 8.47
C ASP A 262 28.53 4.08 9.18
N ALA A 263 29.35 5.13 9.19
CA ALA A 263 30.67 5.13 9.80
C ALA A 263 30.63 5.13 11.35
N THR A 264 29.47 5.41 11.95
CA THR A 264 29.30 5.46 13.41
C THR A 264 28.99 4.10 14.03
N LEU A 265 28.72 3.09 13.20
CA LEU A 265 28.40 1.73 13.63
C LEU A 265 29.60 0.80 13.47
N ASP A 266 29.77 -0.12 14.42
CA ASP A 266 30.69 -1.25 14.27
C ASP A 266 30.06 -2.39 13.47
N ASN A 267 30.88 -3.38 13.09
CA ASN A 267 30.45 -4.47 12.22
C ASN A 267 29.36 -5.33 12.88
N THR A 268 29.42 -5.53 14.20
CA THR A 268 28.43 -6.31 14.95
C THR A 268 27.07 -5.62 14.93
N THR A 269 27.03 -4.31 15.17
CA THR A 269 25.80 -3.53 15.19
C THR A 269 25.19 -3.44 13.78
N LYS A 270 26.03 -3.25 12.75
CA LYS A 270 25.59 -3.31 11.34
C LYS A 270 24.94 -4.65 11.01
N ALA A 271 25.53 -5.77 11.43
CA ALA A 271 24.99 -7.10 11.19
C ALA A 271 23.62 -7.30 11.87
N ILE A 272 23.45 -6.81 13.11
CA ILE A 272 22.18 -6.85 13.83
C ILE A 272 21.11 -6.05 13.10
N GLN A 273 21.38 -4.80 12.72
CA GLN A 273 20.40 -3.94 12.04
C GLN A 273 19.99 -4.53 10.68
N LYS A 274 20.94 -5.05 9.87
CA LYS A 274 20.62 -5.70 8.59
C LYS A 274 19.79 -6.97 8.73
N ASN A 275 20.03 -7.76 9.77
CA ASN A 275 19.17 -8.91 10.08
C ASN A 275 17.75 -8.47 10.42
N SER A 276 17.59 -7.37 11.16
CA SER A 276 16.27 -6.79 11.45
C SER A 276 15.59 -6.24 10.19
N VAL A 277 16.32 -5.59 9.28
CA VAL A 277 15.79 -5.18 7.95
C VAL A 277 15.24 -6.39 7.20
N THR A 278 16.00 -7.48 7.15
CA THR A 278 15.57 -8.72 6.48
C THR A 278 14.31 -9.31 7.11
N LYS A 279 14.22 -9.25 8.44
CA LYS A 279 13.05 -9.74 9.19
C LYS A 279 11.80 -8.91 8.89
N GLU A 280 11.89 -7.58 8.95
CA GLU A 280 10.74 -6.70 8.66
C GLU A 280 10.35 -6.76 7.18
N ALA A 281 11.31 -6.89 6.25
CA ALA A 281 11.01 -7.10 4.83
C ALA A 281 10.29 -8.43 4.57
N THR A 282 10.66 -9.50 5.28
CA THR A 282 9.97 -10.79 5.22
C THR A 282 8.53 -10.68 5.73
N LYS A 283 8.34 -10.02 6.87
CA LYS A 283 7.01 -9.78 7.45
C LYS A 283 6.12 -8.91 6.55
N ALA A 284 6.68 -7.85 5.96
CA ALA A 284 5.98 -7.02 4.98
C ALA A 284 5.56 -7.83 3.75
N THR A 285 6.47 -8.68 3.24
CA THR A 285 6.20 -9.60 2.13
C THR A 285 5.04 -10.56 2.44
N GLU A 286 5.00 -11.12 3.65
CA GLU A 286 3.90 -12.00 4.09
C GLU A 286 2.57 -11.24 4.17
N ASN A 287 2.56 -10.04 4.74
CA ASN A 287 1.37 -9.20 4.82
C ASN A 287 0.83 -8.82 3.43
N ILE A 288 1.71 -8.43 2.49
CA ILE A 288 1.32 -8.13 1.10
C ILE A 288 0.73 -9.37 0.42
N LYS A 289 1.35 -10.55 0.60
CA LYS A 289 0.82 -11.80 0.03
C LYS A 289 -0.56 -12.15 0.59
N ALA A 290 -0.78 -11.89 1.88
CA ALA A 290 -2.04 -12.15 2.57
C ALA A 290 -3.15 -11.15 2.23
N ALA A 291 -2.83 -9.95 1.74
CA ALA A 291 -3.83 -8.95 1.35
C ALA A 291 -4.76 -9.48 0.26
N THR A 292 -6.06 -9.21 0.37
CA THR A 292 -7.07 -9.70 -0.58
C THR A 292 -7.57 -8.63 -1.54
N ASP A 293 -7.24 -7.37 -1.30
CA ASP A 293 -7.67 -6.22 -2.08
C ASP A 293 -6.57 -5.15 -2.16
N LYS A 294 -6.82 -4.13 -3.00
CA LYS A 294 -5.91 -2.99 -3.20
C LYS A 294 -5.59 -2.26 -1.91
N GLN A 295 -6.59 -1.99 -1.06
CA GLN A 295 -6.39 -1.24 0.18
C GLN A 295 -5.44 -1.99 1.12
N GLY A 296 -5.63 -3.30 1.28
CA GLY A 296 -4.74 -4.13 2.10
C GLY A 296 -3.32 -4.19 1.56
N VAL A 297 -3.13 -4.21 0.23
CA VAL A 297 -1.79 -4.14 -0.38
C VAL A 297 -1.13 -2.79 -0.09
N ASP A 298 -1.85 -1.69 -0.29
CA ASP A 298 -1.33 -0.34 -0.06
C ASP A 298 -0.93 -0.15 1.42
N ASP A 299 -1.79 -0.56 2.36
CA ASP A 299 -1.54 -0.45 3.80
C ASP A 299 -0.36 -1.33 4.25
N ALA A 300 -0.29 -2.58 3.77
CA ALA A 300 0.82 -3.49 4.08
C ALA A 300 2.16 -2.98 3.54
N THR A 301 2.15 -2.41 2.33
CA THR A 301 3.35 -1.82 1.71
C THR A 301 3.84 -0.64 2.51
N LYS A 302 2.95 0.30 2.84
CA LYS A 302 3.29 1.49 3.63
C LYS A 302 3.86 1.11 5.00
N ALA A 303 3.16 0.25 5.74
CA ALA A 303 3.62 -0.20 7.05
C ALA A 303 4.94 -0.97 6.97
N GLY A 304 5.14 -1.76 5.90
CA GLY A 304 6.39 -2.48 5.66
C GLY A 304 7.58 -1.54 5.42
N ILE A 305 7.40 -0.53 4.57
CA ILE A 305 8.43 0.50 4.31
C ILE A 305 8.79 1.23 5.61
N GLU A 306 7.80 1.71 6.36
CA GLU A 306 8.03 2.43 7.64
C GLU A 306 8.79 1.55 8.65
N ALA A 307 8.46 0.26 8.75
CA ALA A 307 9.13 -0.68 9.65
C ALA A 307 10.57 -0.98 9.21
N ILE A 308 10.84 -1.07 7.91
CA ILE A 308 12.17 -1.27 7.35
C ILE A 308 13.05 -0.04 7.59
N ASP A 309 12.54 1.16 7.29
CA ASP A 309 13.24 2.44 7.50
C ASP A 309 13.66 2.61 8.97
N ALA A 310 12.80 2.20 9.92
CA ALA A 310 13.07 2.29 11.35
C ALA A 310 14.23 1.40 11.84
N GLN A 311 14.74 0.47 11.03
CA GLN A 311 15.82 -0.43 11.44
C GLN A 311 17.21 0.22 11.37
N HIS A 312 17.38 1.30 10.60
CA HIS A 312 18.64 2.06 10.61
C HIS A 312 18.64 3.05 11.77
N VAL A 313 19.49 2.77 12.76
CA VAL A 313 19.70 3.66 13.91
C VAL A 313 21.18 4.00 13.97
N ALA A 314 21.52 5.26 13.72
CA ALA A 314 22.90 5.73 13.79
C ALA A 314 23.50 5.56 15.19
N GLY A 315 24.82 5.43 15.26
CA GLY A 315 25.57 5.38 16.50
C GLY A 315 25.39 6.64 17.34
N SER A 316 25.46 6.50 18.66
CA SER A 316 25.25 7.61 19.60
C SER A 316 26.36 8.66 19.60
N LYS A 317 27.51 8.35 18.99
CA LYS A 317 28.69 9.21 18.89
C LYS A 317 29.13 9.34 17.44
N THR A 318 29.63 10.51 17.08
CA THR A 318 30.32 10.70 15.80
C THR A 318 31.68 10.01 15.82
N VAL A 319 32.24 9.75 14.64
CA VAL A 319 33.59 9.17 14.51
C VAL A 319 34.64 10.05 15.20
N ASP A 320 34.49 11.37 15.15
CA ASP A 320 35.44 12.29 15.80
C ASP A 320 35.41 12.17 17.33
N VAL A 321 34.22 12.08 17.94
CA VAL A 321 34.11 11.87 19.39
C VAL A 321 34.70 10.51 19.80
N LEU A 322 34.49 9.47 18.99
CA LEU A 322 35.10 8.16 19.22
C LEU A 322 36.64 8.22 19.15
N LYS A 323 37.18 8.97 18.19
CA LYS A 323 38.63 9.21 18.09
C LYS A 323 39.17 9.94 19.31
N ASP A 324 38.50 10.98 19.78
CA ASP A 324 38.95 11.73 20.96
C ASP A 324 38.99 10.85 22.21
N ASP A 325 37.95 10.03 22.43
CA ASP A 325 37.91 9.06 23.52
C ASP A 325 39.05 8.01 23.41
N ALA A 326 39.29 7.49 22.20
CA ALA A 326 40.36 6.54 21.93
C ALA A 326 41.76 7.14 22.15
N LEU A 327 42.00 8.36 21.69
CA LEU A 327 43.26 9.08 21.90
C LEU A 327 43.53 9.31 23.38
N LYS A 328 42.48 9.62 24.15
CA LYS A 328 42.60 9.73 25.60
C LYS A 328 42.98 8.38 26.24
N ALA A 329 42.34 7.29 25.82
CA ALA A 329 42.67 5.95 26.33
C ALA A 329 44.13 5.56 26.06
N ILE A 330 44.66 5.86 24.86
CA ILE A 330 46.07 5.66 24.52
C ILE A 330 47.00 6.49 25.41
N ALA A 331 46.68 7.76 25.64
CA ALA A 331 47.48 8.63 26.49
C ALA A 331 47.49 8.15 27.96
N ASP A 332 46.33 7.74 28.48
CA ASP A 332 46.19 7.20 29.83
C ASP A 332 46.99 5.90 30.00
N GLU A 333 46.93 4.97 29.03
CA GLU A 333 47.67 3.71 29.09
C GLU A 333 49.19 3.95 28.99
N ALA A 334 49.65 4.83 28.09
CA ALA A 334 51.05 5.18 27.98
C ALA A 334 51.61 5.76 29.29
N ALA A 335 50.83 6.62 29.97
CA ALA A 335 51.19 7.16 31.27
C ALA A 335 51.23 6.08 32.36
N LYS A 336 50.28 5.16 32.35
CA LYS A 336 50.22 4.01 33.28
C LYS A 336 51.45 3.11 33.11
N VAL A 337 51.73 2.63 31.91
CA VAL A 337 52.86 1.73 31.64
C VAL A 337 54.20 2.42 31.92
N SER A 338 54.34 3.71 31.59
CA SER A 338 55.56 4.48 31.94
C SER A 338 55.79 4.54 33.45
N LYS A 339 54.71 4.68 34.24
CA LYS A 339 54.78 4.67 35.69
C LYS A 339 55.12 3.28 36.24
N ASP A 340 54.58 2.23 35.63
CA ASP A 340 54.89 0.84 36.00
C ASP A 340 56.38 0.52 35.74
N ILE A 341 56.94 1.00 34.62
CA ILE A 341 58.39 0.91 34.30
C ILE A 341 59.23 1.69 35.32
N ASP A 342 58.84 2.92 35.67
CA ASP A 342 59.58 3.73 36.64
C ASP A 342 59.60 3.10 38.04
N ALA A 343 58.50 2.47 38.43
CA ALA A 343 58.36 1.76 39.70
C ALA A 343 59.07 0.40 39.72
N ASP A 344 59.45 -0.17 38.58
CA ASP A 344 60.09 -1.48 38.51
C ASP A 344 61.51 -1.42 39.08
N THR A 345 61.72 -2.04 40.26
CA THR A 345 63.01 -2.04 40.96
C THR A 345 64.02 -3.02 40.36
N THR A 346 63.60 -3.88 39.43
CA THR A 346 64.46 -4.87 38.77
C THR A 346 65.20 -4.32 37.56
N LEU A 347 64.88 -3.09 37.14
CA LEU A 347 65.46 -2.42 35.99
C LEU A 347 66.45 -1.33 36.42
N ASP A 348 67.53 -1.16 35.65
CA ASP A 348 68.43 -0.02 35.76
C ASP A 348 67.88 1.20 35.01
N ASN A 349 68.48 2.37 35.24
CA ASN A 349 67.99 3.63 34.66
C ASN A 349 68.08 3.66 33.13
N ALA A 350 69.09 3.02 32.55
CA ALA A 350 69.26 2.95 31.10
C ALA A 350 68.14 2.12 30.44
N THR A 351 67.82 0.96 31.02
CA THR A 351 66.75 0.08 30.54
C THR A 351 65.37 0.72 30.71
N LYS A 352 65.11 1.39 31.84
CA LYS A 352 63.88 2.16 32.05
C LYS A 352 63.71 3.25 30.99
N THR A 353 64.77 3.95 30.65
CA THR A 353 64.75 5.00 29.61
C THR A 353 64.36 4.40 28.26
N ILE A 354 65.00 3.29 27.85
CA ILE A 354 64.70 2.61 26.59
C ILE A 354 63.24 2.12 26.53
N GLN A 355 62.73 1.50 27.60
CA GLN A 355 61.34 1.01 27.62
C GLN A 355 60.34 2.17 27.54
N LYS A 356 60.56 3.28 28.26
CA LYS A 356 59.69 4.47 28.17
C LYS A 356 59.74 5.15 26.80
N ASP A 357 60.90 5.20 26.16
CA ASP A 357 61.01 5.71 24.78
C ASP A 357 60.22 4.83 23.81
N ASN A 358 60.23 3.51 23.99
CA ASN A 358 59.40 2.60 23.22
C ASN A 358 57.89 2.78 23.52
N VAL A 359 57.49 2.99 24.78
CA VAL A 359 56.09 3.35 25.13
C VAL A 359 55.65 4.59 24.37
N ALA A 360 56.47 5.65 24.37
CA ALA A 360 56.16 6.89 23.66
C ALA A 360 56.05 6.66 22.14
N LYS A 361 56.90 5.81 21.58
CA LYS A 361 56.86 5.44 20.15
C LYS A 361 55.58 4.68 19.79
N GLU A 362 55.20 3.65 20.55
CA GLU A 362 53.99 2.88 20.31
C GLU A 362 52.72 3.73 20.50
N ALA A 363 52.70 4.60 21.52
CA ALA A 363 51.60 5.55 21.74
C ALA A 363 51.43 6.52 20.57
N LYS A 364 52.54 7.00 20.00
CA LYS A 364 52.52 7.84 18.79
C LYS A 364 51.96 7.08 17.59
N GLN A 365 52.39 5.83 17.38
CA GLN A 365 51.91 5.01 16.27
C GLN A 365 50.40 4.70 16.41
N ALA A 366 49.94 4.37 17.62
CA ALA A 366 48.52 4.17 17.91
C ALA A 366 47.69 5.44 17.65
N THR A 367 48.21 6.60 18.07
CA THR A 367 47.59 7.91 17.79
C THR A 367 47.44 8.18 16.29
N GLU A 368 48.46 7.87 15.48
CA GLU A 368 48.41 8.03 14.03
C GLU A 368 47.37 7.09 13.39
N ASN A 369 47.32 5.83 13.84
CA ASN A 369 46.35 4.84 13.37
C ASN A 369 44.90 5.27 13.70
N ILE A 370 44.64 5.74 14.93
CA ILE A 370 43.32 6.23 15.33
C ILE A 370 42.91 7.45 14.50
N LYS A 371 43.82 8.40 14.26
CA LYS A 371 43.54 9.57 13.42
C LYS A 371 43.18 9.19 11.99
N ALA A 372 43.84 8.16 11.44
CA ALA A 372 43.61 7.65 10.09
C ALA A 372 42.32 6.82 9.95
N ALA A 373 41.77 6.30 11.04
CA ALA A 373 40.54 5.51 11.01
C ALA A 373 39.35 6.31 10.44
N SER A 374 38.54 5.70 9.59
CA SER A 374 37.38 6.36 8.93
C SER A 374 36.04 6.03 9.57
N ASP A 375 35.98 5.02 10.44
CA ASP A 375 34.77 4.51 11.04
C ASP A 375 35.03 3.97 12.46
N LYS A 376 33.94 3.67 13.16
CA LYS A 376 33.98 3.14 14.54
C LYS A 376 34.81 1.87 14.66
N GLN A 377 34.66 0.90 13.75
CA GLN A 377 35.38 -0.37 13.85
C GLN A 377 36.90 -0.15 13.75
N ALA A 378 37.33 0.68 12.81
CA ALA A 378 38.75 1.00 12.65
C ALA A 378 39.32 1.75 13.86
N VAL A 379 38.52 2.63 14.52
CA VAL A 379 38.92 3.28 15.77
C VAL A 379 39.07 2.25 16.90
N ASP A 380 38.08 1.36 17.08
CA ASP A 380 38.10 0.33 18.12
C ASP A 380 39.30 -0.61 17.93
N ASP A 381 39.54 -1.09 16.71
CA ASP A 381 40.66 -1.98 16.36
C ASP A 381 42.03 -1.30 16.60
N ALA A 382 42.18 -0.04 16.15
CA ALA A 382 43.41 0.72 16.34
C ALA A 382 43.70 0.99 17.84
N THR A 383 42.66 1.27 18.62
CA THR A 383 42.77 1.48 20.07
C THR A 383 43.20 0.20 20.78
N ALA A 384 42.54 -0.92 20.50
CA ALA A 384 42.87 -2.21 21.11
C ALA A 384 44.29 -2.67 20.75
N ALA A 385 44.70 -2.52 19.49
CA ALA A 385 46.05 -2.82 19.05
C ALA A 385 47.09 -1.91 19.71
N GLY A 386 46.79 -0.61 19.82
CA GLY A 386 47.67 0.38 20.45
C GLY A 386 47.92 0.11 21.93
N ILE A 387 46.85 -0.12 22.71
CA ILE A 387 46.93 -0.49 24.13
C ILE A 387 47.81 -1.73 24.30
N LYS A 388 47.55 -2.79 23.52
CA LYS A 388 48.32 -4.03 23.58
C LYS A 388 49.81 -3.82 23.27
N ALA A 389 50.14 -2.96 22.30
CA ALA A 389 51.53 -2.66 21.93
C ALA A 389 52.26 -1.86 23.01
N ILE A 390 51.55 -0.93 23.67
CA ILE A 390 52.06 -0.14 24.80
C ILE A 390 52.33 -1.04 26.00
N ASP A 391 51.36 -1.88 26.39
CA ASP A 391 51.50 -2.84 27.50
C ASP A 391 52.72 -3.75 27.34
N ALA A 392 53.01 -4.17 26.10
CA ALA A 392 54.13 -5.05 25.80
C ALA A 392 55.51 -4.41 26.01
N GLN A 393 55.60 -3.09 26.22
CA GLN A 393 56.89 -2.41 26.40
C GLN A 393 57.45 -2.52 27.82
N HIS A 394 56.62 -2.80 28.83
CA HIS A 394 57.10 -3.09 30.18
C HIS A 394 57.58 -4.53 30.26
N ILE A 395 58.90 -4.69 30.33
CA ILE A 395 59.56 -6.00 30.47
C ILE A 395 60.41 -5.95 31.73
N SER A 396 59.96 -6.63 32.79
CA SER A 396 60.71 -6.70 34.04
C SER A 396 62.07 -7.37 33.87
N GLY A 397 63.00 -7.01 34.74
CA GLY A 397 64.34 -7.60 34.80
C GLY A 397 64.29 -9.10 35.05
N SER A 398 65.25 -9.83 34.49
CA SER A 398 65.32 -11.29 34.60
C SER A 398 65.66 -11.80 36.01
N LYS A 399 66.09 -10.91 36.91
CA LYS A 399 66.49 -11.20 38.28
C LYS A 399 65.77 -10.26 39.24
N THR A 400 65.42 -10.78 40.41
CA THR A 400 64.94 -9.95 41.52
C THR A 400 66.10 -9.13 42.10
N VAL A 401 65.77 -8.06 42.81
CA VAL A 401 66.77 -7.24 43.53
C VAL A 401 67.60 -8.09 44.48
N ASP A 402 67.01 -9.08 45.15
CA ASP A 402 67.75 -9.96 46.06
C ASP A 402 68.79 -10.83 45.34
N VAL A 403 68.45 -11.39 44.18
CA VAL A 403 69.42 -12.17 43.37
C VAL A 403 70.54 -11.26 42.87
N LEU A 404 70.22 -10.03 42.46
CA LEU A 404 71.22 -9.05 42.04
C LEU A 404 72.17 -8.69 43.20
N LYS A 405 71.64 -8.53 44.42
CA LYS A 405 72.45 -8.32 45.63
C LYS A 405 73.37 -9.49 45.89
N ASP A 406 72.88 -10.72 45.81
CA ASP A 406 73.69 -11.91 46.05
C ASP A 406 74.86 -12.01 45.05
N ASP A 407 74.58 -11.77 43.76
CA ASP A 407 75.61 -11.72 42.72
C ASP A 407 76.65 -10.62 42.97
N ALA A 408 76.19 -9.43 43.35
CA ALA A 408 77.02 -8.29 43.68
C ALA A 408 77.92 -8.55 44.90
N LEU A 409 77.36 -9.12 45.98
CA LEU A 409 78.12 -9.49 47.18
C LEU A 409 79.20 -10.53 46.86
N LYS A 410 78.87 -11.49 45.99
CA LYS A 410 79.86 -12.45 45.51
C LYS A 410 80.99 -11.77 44.72
N ALA A 411 80.67 -10.84 43.82
CA ALA A 411 81.66 -10.09 43.06
C ALA A 411 82.61 -9.29 43.98
N ILE A 412 82.08 -8.67 45.04
CA ILE A 412 82.89 -7.94 46.03
C ILE A 412 83.80 -8.88 46.83
N ALA A 413 83.31 -10.04 47.25
CA ALA A 413 84.12 -11.03 47.94
C ALA A 413 85.26 -11.56 47.04
N ASP A 414 84.96 -11.83 45.78
CA ASP A 414 85.94 -12.28 44.79
C ASP A 414 87.01 -11.19 44.53
N GLU A 415 86.61 -9.92 44.39
CA GLU A 415 87.54 -8.82 44.16
C GLU A 415 88.42 -8.53 45.39
N ALA A 416 87.86 -8.53 46.60
CA ALA A 416 88.65 -8.40 47.83
C ALA A 416 89.70 -9.50 47.97
N ALA A 417 89.36 -10.74 47.61
CA ALA A 417 90.30 -11.85 47.60
C ALA A 417 91.39 -11.69 46.52
N LYS A 418 91.04 -11.14 45.35
CA LYS A 418 91.97 -10.84 44.25
C LYS A 418 92.97 -9.75 44.65
N VAL A 419 92.50 -8.62 45.17
CA VAL A 419 93.37 -7.52 45.63
C VAL A 419 94.23 -7.95 46.81
N GLY A 420 93.68 -8.70 47.76
CA GLY A 420 94.45 -9.26 48.89
C GLY A 420 95.63 -10.13 48.42
N LYS A 421 95.42 -10.97 47.39
CA LYS A 421 96.49 -11.75 46.75
C LYS A 421 97.52 -10.87 46.04
N ALA A 422 97.08 -9.80 45.37
CA ALA A 422 97.97 -8.86 44.70
C ALA A 422 98.90 -8.15 45.71
N ILE A 423 98.36 -7.72 46.86
CA ILE A 423 99.14 -7.12 47.96
C ILE A 423 100.15 -8.13 48.52
N ASP A 424 99.74 -9.39 48.74
CA ASP A 424 100.64 -10.43 49.25
C ASP A 424 101.81 -10.70 48.29
N ALA A 425 101.53 -10.70 46.98
CA ALA A 425 102.51 -10.91 45.93
C ALA A 425 103.41 -9.68 45.67
N ASP A 426 103.04 -8.48 46.13
CA ASP A 426 103.81 -7.26 45.87
C ASP A 426 105.14 -7.28 46.64
N VAL A 427 106.26 -7.44 45.92
CA VAL A 427 107.61 -7.52 46.50
C VAL A 427 108.17 -6.16 46.93
N THR A 428 107.48 -5.06 46.63
CA THR A 428 107.92 -3.69 46.98
C THR A 428 107.40 -3.24 48.35
N LEU A 429 106.51 -4.03 48.97
CA LEU A 429 105.90 -3.73 50.27
C LEU A 429 106.52 -4.57 51.39
N ASP A 430 106.70 -3.95 52.57
CA ASP A 430 107.04 -4.69 53.78
C ASP A 430 105.81 -5.36 54.42
N ASN A 431 106.04 -6.26 55.37
CA ASN A 431 104.96 -7.04 55.99
C ASN A 431 103.94 -6.18 56.75
N ALA A 432 104.37 -5.07 57.35
CA ALA A 432 103.50 -4.18 58.12
C ALA A 432 102.56 -3.38 57.19
N THR A 433 103.08 -2.92 56.05
CA THR A 433 102.33 -2.21 55.00
C THR A 433 101.36 -3.16 54.31
N LYS A 434 101.78 -4.40 53.99
CA LYS A 434 100.87 -5.45 53.47
C LYS A 434 99.73 -5.75 54.43
N ALA A 435 100.01 -5.89 55.73
CA ALA A 435 98.98 -6.12 56.73
C ALA A 435 97.98 -4.94 56.77
N THR A 436 98.48 -3.71 56.75
CA THR A 436 97.64 -2.50 56.74
C THR A 436 96.76 -2.41 55.49
N GLN A 437 97.31 -2.63 54.29
CA GLN A 437 96.53 -2.59 53.05
C GLN A 437 95.47 -3.69 53.01
N LYS A 438 95.78 -4.92 53.46
CA LYS A 438 94.80 -6.01 53.55
C LYS A 438 93.70 -5.75 54.57
N ASP A 439 94.03 -5.16 55.72
CA ASP A 439 93.03 -4.73 56.70
C ASP A 439 92.10 -3.65 56.11
N ASN A 440 92.64 -2.74 55.29
CA ASN A 440 91.83 -1.75 54.59
C ASN A 440 90.95 -2.37 53.50
N VAL A 441 91.45 -3.36 52.73
CA VAL A 441 90.63 -4.16 51.80
C VAL A 441 89.46 -4.80 52.53
N ALA A 442 89.71 -5.44 53.68
CA ALA A 442 88.66 -6.08 54.47
C ALA A 442 87.62 -5.06 54.99
N LYS A 443 88.07 -3.89 55.48
CA LYS A 443 87.17 -2.82 55.94
C LYS A 443 86.30 -2.27 54.80
N GLU A 444 86.90 -2.01 53.64
CA GLU A 444 86.15 -1.48 52.50
C GLU A 444 85.16 -2.53 51.97
N ALA A 445 85.55 -3.82 51.92
CA ALA A 445 84.64 -4.91 51.53
C ALA A 445 83.42 -5.03 52.46
N VAL A 446 83.59 -4.85 53.77
CA VAL A 446 82.47 -4.82 54.74
C VAL A 446 81.55 -3.63 54.48
N LYS A 447 82.13 -2.43 54.31
CA LYS A 447 81.37 -1.20 54.02
C LYS A 447 80.57 -1.31 52.72
N VAL A 448 81.16 -1.85 51.66
CA VAL A 448 80.49 -2.07 50.37
C VAL A 448 79.38 -3.12 50.51
N THR A 449 79.62 -4.18 51.28
CA THR A 449 78.60 -5.20 51.58
C THR A 449 77.36 -4.60 52.22
N GLU A 450 77.53 -3.66 53.17
CA GLU A 450 76.42 -2.95 53.80
C GLU A 450 75.67 -2.06 52.79
N ASN A 451 76.39 -1.35 51.93
CA ASN A 451 75.81 -0.53 50.87
C ASN A 451 74.97 -1.37 49.87
N ILE A 452 75.49 -2.53 49.43
CA ILE A 452 74.76 -3.44 48.54
C ILE A 452 73.50 -3.99 49.22
N LYS A 453 73.59 -4.37 50.50
CA LYS A 453 72.41 -4.84 51.25
C LYS A 453 71.34 -3.76 51.39
N ALA A 454 71.75 -2.50 51.56
CA ALA A 454 70.86 -1.35 51.69
C ALA A 454 70.23 -0.90 50.37
N ALA A 455 70.80 -1.27 49.22
CA ALA A 455 70.26 -0.92 47.90
C ALA A 455 68.82 -1.45 47.74
N THR A 456 67.93 -0.65 47.14
CA THR A 456 66.50 -1.00 47.00
C THR A 456 66.11 -1.38 45.57
N ASP A 457 67.00 -1.16 44.62
CA ASP A 457 66.77 -1.40 43.20
C ASP A 457 68.09 -1.80 42.50
N LYS A 458 67.95 -2.24 41.25
CA LYS A 458 69.08 -2.69 40.43
C LYS A 458 70.14 -1.61 40.26
N GLN A 459 69.77 -0.34 40.02
CA GLN A 459 70.75 0.73 39.80
C GLN A 459 71.61 0.95 41.05
N ALA A 460 70.98 1.00 42.22
CA ALA A 460 71.69 1.16 43.48
C ALA A 460 72.62 -0.03 43.78
N VAL A 461 72.22 -1.27 43.42
CA VAL A 461 73.10 -2.44 43.51
C VAL A 461 74.30 -2.28 42.56
N ASP A 462 74.06 -1.98 41.29
CA ASP A 462 75.11 -1.82 40.27
C ASP A 462 76.11 -0.71 40.64
N ASP A 463 75.62 0.45 41.10
CA ASP A 463 76.44 1.58 41.52
C ASP A 463 77.29 1.25 42.75
N ALA A 464 76.68 0.59 43.75
CA ALA A 464 77.38 0.16 44.96
C ALA A 464 78.46 -0.90 44.65
N THR A 465 78.17 -1.85 43.76
CA THR A 465 79.14 -2.84 43.29
C THR A 465 80.31 -2.17 42.57
N LYS A 466 80.02 -1.28 41.61
CA LYS A 466 81.07 -0.59 40.83
C LYS A 466 81.96 0.27 41.72
N ALA A 467 81.37 1.15 42.52
CA ALA A 467 82.11 2.00 43.44
C ALA A 467 82.91 1.18 44.46
N GLY A 468 82.33 0.06 44.91
CA GLY A 468 82.99 -0.84 45.84
C GLY A 468 84.20 -1.58 45.27
N ILE A 469 84.10 -2.07 44.05
CA ILE A 469 85.24 -2.65 43.31
C ILE A 469 86.36 -1.61 43.19
N GLU A 470 86.04 -0.40 42.73
CA GLU A 470 87.02 0.69 42.58
C GLU A 470 87.70 1.04 43.92
N ALA A 471 86.94 1.09 45.02
CA ALA A 471 87.47 1.40 46.34
C ALA A 471 88.37 0.29 46.92
N ILE A 472 88.03 -0.98 46.64
CA ILE A 472 88.83 -2.15 47.03
C ILE A 472 90.14 -2.18 46.23
N ASP A 473 90.07 -1.99 44.90
CA ASP A 473 91.25 -1.91 44.03
C ASP A 473 92.22 -0.82 44.49
N ALA A 474 91.70 0.35 44.89
CA ALA A 474 92.51 1.47 45.36
C ALA A 474 93.30 1.20 46.65
N GLN A 475 93.02 0.11 47.39
CA GLN A 475 93.77 -0.22 48.61
C GLN A 475 95.15 -0.82 48.33
N HIS A 476 95.37 -1.38 47.13
CA HIS A 476 96.69 -1.85 46.73
C HIS A 476 97.51 -0.67 46.20
N ILE A 477 98.45 -0.20 47.03
CA ILE A 477 99.37 0.89 46.70
C ILE A 477 100.78 0.33 46.72
N SER A 478 101.42 0.18 45.56
CA SER A 478 102.79 -0.32 45.48
C SER A 478 103.79 0.59 46.20
N GLY A 479 104.89 -0.01 46.65
CA GLY A 479 105.99 0.70 47.31
C GLY A 479 106.59 1.76 46.39
N SER A 480 106.98 2.90 46.97
CA SER A 480 107.53 4.05 46.23
C SER A 480 108.92 3.80 45.63
N LYS A 481 109.54 2.67 45.96
CA LYS A 481 110.89 2.27 45.53
C LYS A 481 110.85 0.84 45.01
N THR A 482 111.56 0.59 43.92
CA THR A 482 111.78 -0.79 43.47
C THR A 482 112.70 -1.52 44.44
N VAL A 483 112.67 -2.85 44.40
CA VAL A 483 113.57 -3.69 45.21
C VAL A 483 115.04 -3.32 44.99
N ASP A 484 115.42 -2.93 43.77
CA ASP A 484 116.79 -2.52 43.46
C ASP A 484 117.15 -1.18 44.10
N VAL A 485 116.25 -0.18 44.08
CA VAL A 485 116.47 1.10 44.77
C VAL A 485 116.53 0.90 46.30
N LEU A 486 115.72 0.01 46.87
CA LEU A 486 115.78 -0.33 48.30
C LEU A 486 117.10 -1.01 48.68
N LYS A 487 117.64 -1.88 47.82
CA LYS A 487 118.97 -2.48 48.01
C LYS A 487 120.07 -1.42 47.96
N ASP A 488 120.02 -0.51 46.98
CA ASP A 488 120.99 0.57 46.83
C ASP A 488 120.97 1.53 48.03
N ASP A 489 119.79 1.90 48.53
CA ASP A 489 119.63 2.72 49.73
C ASP A 489 120.14 1.99 50.99
N ALA A 490 119.88 0.70 51.14
CA ALA A 490 120.39 -0.09 52.26
C ALA A 490 121.92 -0.22 52.22
N LEU A 491 122.49 -0.49 51.04
CA LEU A 491 123.94 -0.53 50.82
C LEU A 491 124.58 0.84 51.10
N LYS A 492 123.94 1.93 50.66
CA LYS A 492 124.37 3.31 50.96
C LYS A 492 124.29 3.63 52.44
N ALA A 493 123.22 3.25 53.13
CA ALA A 493 123.09 3.45 54.58
C ALA A 493 124.15 2.65 55.37
N ILE A 494 124.47 1.43 54.93
CA ILE A 494 125.57 0.63 55.50
C ILE A 494 126.91 1.32 55.25
N ALA A 495 127.15 1.85 54.04
CA ALA A 495 128.36 2.59 53.71
C ALA A 495 128.49 3.89 54.53
N ASP A 496 127.41 4.66 54.67
CA ASP A 496 127.34 5.89 55.45
C ASP A 496 127.55 5.63 56.96
N GLU A 497 127.01 4.53 57.51
CA GLU A 497 127.22 4.15 58.91
C GLU A 497 128.65 3.63 59.13
N ALA A 498 129.20 2.82 58.22
CA ALA A 498 130.60 2.38 58.26
C ALA A 498 131.58 3.58 58.21
N ALA A 499 131.23 4.65 57.48
CA ALA A 499 131.99 5.90 57.45
C ALA A 499 131.96 6.68 58.78
N LYS A 500 130.97 6.46 59.66
CA LYS A 500 130.92 7.08 61.00
C LYS A 500 131.81 6.37 62.03
N VAL A 501 132.09 5.07 61.85
CA VAL A 501 132.93 4.27 62.77
C VAL A 501 134.42 4.33 62.40
N SER A 502 134.76 4.94 61.25
CA SER A 502 136.13 5.07 60.73
C SER A 502 136.77 6.45 60.98
N LYS A 503 136.18 7.25 61.87
CA LYS A 503 136.75 8.44 62.52
C LYS A 503 136.76 8.23 64.03
#